data_AF-A0A2H1KPK7-F1
#
_entry.id   AF-A0A2H1KPK7-F1
#
_cell.length_a   1.000
_cell.length_b   1.000
_cell.length_c   1.000
_cell.angle_alpha   90.00
_cell.angle_beta   90.00
_cell.angle_gamma   90.00
#
_symmetry.space_group_name_H-M   'P 1'
#
loop_
_entity.id
_entity.type
_entity.pdbx_description
1 polymer ?
#
loop_
_entity_poly.entity_id
_entity_poly.type
_entity_poly.pdbx_seq_one_letter_code
_entity_poly.pdbx_strand_id
1 'polypeptide(L)'
;MGSSATIDFSGNFDRELKKLLKDEIKALAQRWQKLFDSLTKQYSGKPVATVKSALKQESKKLGGSFSDRELTEYATLISEGTNIKVKLK
;
A
#
# COMPACT_ATOMS: atom_id res chain seq x y z
N MET A 1 -13.62 14.56 9.82
CA MET A 1 -12.73 14.79 8.65
C MET A 1 -11.96 13.50 8.43
N GLY A 2 -12.22 12.77 7.34
CA GLY A 2 -11.47 11.54 7.04
C GLY A 2 -10.14 11.92 6.38
N SER A 3 -9.03 11.74 7.08
CA SER A 3 -7.70 11.99 6.54
C SER A 3 -7.44 11.02 5.39
N SER A 4 -7.01 11.54 4.25
CA SER A 4 -6.56 10.72 3.11
C SER A 4 -5.11 11.06 2.78
N ALA A 5 -4.24 10.06 2.84
CA ALA A 5 -2.84 10.19 2.49
C ALA A 5 -2.64 9.70 1.05
N THR A 6 -2.13 10.57 0.18
CA THR A 6 -1.73 10.13 -1.17
C THR A 6 -0.26 9.78 -1.15
N ILE A 7 0.07 8.56 -1.54
CA ILE A 7 1.44 8.04 -1.50
C ILE A 7 1.84 7.68 -2.93
N ASP A 8 2.98 8.20 -3.34
CA ASP A 8 3.59 7.87 -4.63
C ASP A 8 4.36 6.56 -4.46
N PHE A 9 3.85 5.51 -5.09
CA PHE A 9 4.39 4.18 -4.99
C PHE A 9 5.31 3.84 -6.17
N SER A 10 5.56 4.77 -7.11
CA SER A 10 6.38 4.47 -8.29
C SER A 10 7.79 4.01 -7.91
N GLY A 11 8.37 4.53 -6.83
CA GLY A 11 9.69 4.10 -6.34
C GLY A 11 9.75 2.65 -5.86
N ASN A 12 8.69 2.15 -5.23
CA ASN A 12 8.62 0.78 -4.70
C ASN A 12 8.34 -0.26 -5.77
N PHE A 13 7.74 0.16 -6.89
CA PHE A 13 7.39 -0.71 -8.01
C PHE A 13 8.27 -0.51 -9.24
N ASP A 14 9.27 0.37 -9.20
CA ASP A 14 10.05 0.81 -10.36
C ASP A 14 10.54 -0.36 -11.25
N ARG A 15 10.94 -1.48 -10.64
CA ARG A 15 11.37 -2.69 -11.34
C ARG A 15 10.24 -3.43 -12.07
N GLU A 16 9.04 -3.48 -11.48
CA GLU A 16 7.85 -4.05 -12.13
C GLU A 16 7.25 -3.07 -13.13
N LEU A 17 7.14 -1.78 -12.78
CA LEU A 17 6.60 -0.74 -13.65
C LEU A 17 7.36 -0.63 -14.96
N LYS A 18 8.69 -0.74 -14.94
CA LYS A 18 9.53 -0.73 -16.15
C LYS A 18 9.22 -1.85 -17.14
N LYS A 19 8.57 -2.93 -16.71
CA LYS A 19 8.22 -4.08 -17.54
C LYS A 19 6.75 -4.08 -17.96
N LEU A 20 5.93 -3.20 -17.40
CA LEU A 20 4.48 -3.17 -17.60
C LEU A 20 4.09 -2.04 -18.56
N LEU A 21 3.05 -2.29 -19.36
CA LEU A 21 2.42 -1.27 -20.19
C LEU A 21 1.56 -0.33 -19.33
N LYS A 22 1.20 0.84 -19.87
CA LYS A 22 0.39 1.85 -19.14
C LYS A 22 -0.91 1.28 -18.55
N ASP A 23 -1.61 0.42 -19.28
CA ASP A 23 -2.84 -0.22 -18.81
C ASP A 23 -2.59 -1.20 -17.66
N GLU A 24 -1.47 -1.91 -17.69
CA GLU A 24 -1.07 -2.82 -16.61
C GLU A 24 -0.60 -2.07 -15.37
N ILE A 25 0.09 -0.93 -15.53
CA ILE A 25 0.43 -0.02 -14.43
C ILE A 25 -0.85 0.46 -13.74
N LYS A 26 -1.87 0.84 -14.50
CA LYS A 26 -3.17 1.24 -13.94
C LYS A 26 -3.85 0.08 -13.23
N ALA A 27 -3.82 -1.13 -13.80
CA ALA A 27 -4.36 -2.33 -13.16
C ALA A 27 -3.62 -2.66 -11.85
N LEU A 28 -2.29 -2.51 -11.83
CA LEU A 28 -1.47 -2.68 -10.63
C LEU A 28 -1.85 -1.65 -9.57
N ALA A 29 -1.94 -0.36 -9.91
CA ALA A 29 -2.40 0.69 -9.00
C ALA A 29 -3.77 0.35 -8.38
N GLN A 30 -4.70 -0.16 -9.18
CA GLN A 30 -6.03 -0.56 -8.70
C GLN A 30 -5.98 -1.76 -7.76
N ARG A 31 -5.13 -2.77 -8.03
CA ARG A 31 -4.93 -3.92 -7.13
C ARG A 31 -4.38 -3.47 -5.79
N TRP A 32 -3.39 -2.57 -5.81
CA TRP A 32 -2.82 -1.97 -4.61
C TRP A 32 -3.81 -1.11 -3.84
N GLN A 33 -4.56 -0.27 -4.53
CA GLN A 33 -5.61 0.55 -3.91
C GLN A 33 -6.62 -0.33 -3.16
N LYS A 34 -7.06 -1.44 -3.77
CA LYS A 34 -7.96 -2.41 -3.13
C LYS A 34 -7.32 -3.11 -1.94
N LEU A 35 -6.04 -3.46 -2.03
CA LEU A 35 -5.32 -4.05 -0.90
C LEU A 35 -5.28 -3.09 0.30
N PHE A 36 -4.84 -1.86 0.08
CA PHE A 36 -4.79 -0.85 1.14
C PHE A 36 -6.16 -0.55 1.72
N ASP A 37 -7.19 -0.40 0.89
CA ASP A 37 -8.56 -0.17 1.35
C ASP A 37 -9.07 -1.34 2.23
N SER A 38 -8.80 -2.58 1.80
CA SER A 38 -9.13 -3.78 2.56
C SER A 38 -8.37 -3.85 3.88
N LEU A 39 -7.08 -3.52 3.88
CA LEU A 39 -6.26 -3.48 5.10
C LEU A 39 -6.72 -2.37 6.05
N THR A 40 -6.98 -1.16 5.56
CA THR A 40 -7.56 -0.07 6.35
C THR A 40 -8.90 -0.47 6.95
N LYS A 41 -9.77 -1.12 6.18
CA LYS A 41 -11.07 -1.57 6.70
C LYS A 41 -10.95 -2.68 7.75
N GLN A 42 -10.04 -3.63 7.57
CA GLN A 42 -9.87 -4.78 8.46
C GLN A 42 -9.02 -4.48 9.70
N TYR A 43 -8.03 -3.60 9.56
CA TYR A 43 -7.00 -3.34 10.56
C TYR A 43 -7.03 -1.92 11.13
N SER A 44 -7.98 -1.08 10.76
CA SER A 44 -8.21 0.19 11.46
C SER A 44 -8.45 -0.05 12.95
N GLY A 45 -7.73 0.71 13.79
CA GLY A 45 -7.72 0.56 15.24
C GLY A 45 -6.94 -0.66 15.76
N LYS A 46 -6.27 -1.43 14.89
CA LYS A 46 -5.40 -2.55 15.30
C LYS A 46 -3.95 -2.09 15.50
N PRO A 47 -3.14 -2.80 16.31
CA PRO A 47 -1.75 -2.45 16.53
C PRO A 47 -0.93 -2.42 15.24
N VAL A 48 -0.08 -1.40 15.09
CA VAL A 48 0.83 -1.21 13.96
C VAL A 48 1.64 -2.48 13.66
N ALA A 49 2.11 -3.21 14.67
CA ALA A 49 2.86 -4.45 14.48
C ALA A 49 2.07 -5.55 13.73
N THR A 50 0.78 -5.68 14.02
CA THR A 50 -0.12 -6.62 13.34
C THR A 50 -0.33 -6.19 11.90
N VAL A 51 -0.61 -4.91 11.69
CA VAL A 51 -0.81 -4.34 10.36
C VAL A 51 0.45 -4.46 9.50
N LYS A 52 1.61 -4.15 10.07
CA LYS A 52 2.93 -4.25 9.43
C LYS A 52 3.19 -5.66 8.91
N SER A 53 2.88 -6.68 9.72
CA SER A 53 3.06 -8.09 9.35
C SER A 53 2.13 -8.48 8.20
N ALA A 54 0.84 -8.10 8.28
CA ALA A 54 -0.13 -8.35 7.22
C ALA A 54 0.24 -7.63 5.91
N LEU A 55 0.58 -6.35 5.99
CA LEU A 55 1.01 -5.52 4.88
C LEU A 55 2.25 -6.10 4.20
N LYS A 56 3.24 -6.54 4.97
CA LYS A 56 4.46 -7.18 4.45
C LYS A 56 4.16 -8.47 3.68
N GLN A 57 3.21 -9.28 4.17
CA GLN A 57 2.84 -10.52 3.52
C GLN A 57 2.04 -10.28 2.23
N GLU A 58 1.06 -9.38 2.28
CA GLU A 58 0.20 -9.05 1.13
C GLU A 58 0.98 -8.30 0.03
N SER A 59 1.85 -7.37 0.41
CA SER A 59 2.70 -6.63 -0.52
C SER A 59 3.57 -7.54 -1.36
N LYS A 60 4.17 -8.56 -0.73
CA LYS A 60 4.99 -9.57 -1.40
C LYS A 60 4.19 -10.38 -2.44
N LYS A 61 2.90 -10.62 -2.23
CA LYS A 61 2.02 -11.30 -3.21
C LYS A 61 1.78 -10.47 -4.46
N LEU A 62 1.78 -9.14 -4.31
CA LEU A 62 1.60 -8.19 -5.41
C LEU A 62 2.94 -7.75 -6.05
N GLY A 63 4.05 -8.41 -5.70
CA GLY A 63 5.39 -8.10 -6.22
C GLY A 63 6.09 -6.90 -5.55
N GLY A 64 5.42 -6.27 -4.60
CA GLY A 64 5.95 -5.14 -3.84
C GLY A 64 6.93 -5.55 -2.75
N SER A 65 7.94 -4.71 -2.56
CA SER A 65 8.80 -4.76 -1.38
C SER A 65 8.92 -3.36 -0.79
N PHE A 66 8.63 -3.28 0.50
CA PHE A 66 8.72 -2.06 1.28
C PHE A 66 9.85 -2.21 2.29
N SER A 67 10.56 -1.11 2.51
CA SER A 67 11.53 -1.01 3.60
C SER A 67 10.81 -1.10 4.94
N ASP A 68 11.51 -1.49 6.01
CA ASP A 68 10.93 -1.60 7.33
C ASP A 68 10.31 -0.27 7.83
N ARG A 69 10.94 0.85 7.47
CA ARG A 69 10.45 2.20 7.72
C ARG A 69 9.11 2.46 7.04
N GLU A 70 9.02 2.17 5.74
CA GLU A 70 7.81 2.36 4.95
C GLU A 70 6.67 1.46 5.44
N LEU A 71 6.98 0.19 5.74
CA LEU A 71 6.01 -0.73 6.32
C LEU A 71 5.44 -0.18 7.63
N THR A 72 6.28 0.44 8.47
CA THR A 72 5.86 1.05 9.73
C THR A 72 4.98 2.27 9.49
N GLU A 73 5.38 3.14 8.56
CA GLU A 73 4.64 4.36 8.22
C GLU A 73 3.25 4.03 7.67
N TYR A 74 3.17 3.11 6.71
CA TYR A 74 1.89 2.66 6.13
C TYR A 74 1.04 1.90 7.13
N ALA A 75 1.65 1.07 7.98
CA ALA A 75 0.93 0.37 9.04
C ALA A 75 0.33 1.33 10.08
N THR A 76 1.04 2.42 10.40
CA THR A 76 0.52 3.49 11.27
C THR A 76 -0.67 4.16 10.62
N LEU A 77 -0.56 4.56 9.35
CA LEU A 77 -1.68 5.20 8.63
C LEU A 77 -2.93 4.29 8.59
N ILE A 78 -2.74 3.00 8.30
CA ILE A 78 -3.82 2.00 8.31
C ILE A 78 -4.41 1.84 9.71
N SER A 79 -3.57 1.74 10.74
CA SER A 79 -3.97 1.66 12.15
C SER A 79 -4.80 2.86 12.58
N GLU A 80 -4.46 4.06 12.10
CA GLU A 80 -5.20 5.30 12.36
C GLU A 80 -6.52 5.39 11.57
N GLY A 81 -6.78 4.45 10.65
CA GLY A 81 -7.93 4.50 9.76
C GLY A 81 -7.79 5.52 8.63
N THR A 82 -6.56 5.98 8.35
CA THR A 82 -6.26 6.89 7.25
C THR A 82 -6.43 6.15 5.93
N ASN A 83 -7.18 6.76 4.99
CA ASN A 83 -7.36 6.18 3.67
C ASN A 83 -6.12 6.45 2.82
N ILE A 84 -5.42 5.40 2.40
CA ILE A 84 -4.22 5.51 1.57
C ILE A 84 -4.65 5.47 0.10
N LYS A 85 -4.30 6.53 -0.65
CA LYS A 85 -4.46 6.59 -2.10
C LYS A 85 -3.15 6.24 -2.78
N VAL A 86 -3.16 5.16 -3.55
CA VAL A 86 -2.04 4.69 -4.35
C VAL A 86 -1.96 5.51 -5.62
N LYS A 87 -0.83 6.18 -5.83
CA LYS A 87 -0.52 6.86 -7.08
C LYS A 87 0.73 6.25 -7.69
N LEU A 88 0.63 5.83 -8.94
CA LEU A 88 1.75 5.44 -9.78
C LEU A 88 1.86 6.48 -10.89
N LYS A 89 2.98 7.21 -10.91
CA LYS A 89 3.36 8.12 -12.00
C LYS A 89 4.02 7.37 -13.14
#